data_AF-A0A7V1U892-F1
#
_entry.id   AF-A0A7V1U892-F1
#
_cell.length_a   1.000
_cell.length_b   1.000
_cell.length_c   1.000
_cell.angle_alpha   90.00
_cell.angle_beta   90.00
_cell.angle_gamma   90.00
#
_symmetry.space_group_name_H-M   'P 1'
#
loop_
_entity.id
_entity.type
_entity.pdbx_description
1 polymer ?
#
loop_
_entity_poly.entity_id
_entity_poly.type
_entity_poly.pdbx_seq_one_letter_code
_entity_poly.pdbx_strand_id
1 'polypeptide(L)'
;MAVDAWAWVAFVALILILLALDLFVFHREAHEVSFREATLFSGFWIALGLAFGGVVFLWIGPVAGGEYLAGYLIEKSLSVDNVFLLTLLFTYFAIPPKYKHRALF
;
A
#
# COMPACT_ATOMS: atom_id res chain seq x y z
N MET A 1 -18.40 18.02 12.45
CA MET A 1 -17.32 18.12 13.45
C MET A 1 -16.07 18.53 12.69
N ALA A 2 -15.40 19.61 13.09
CA ALA A 2 -14.12 19.99 12.48
C ALA A 2 -13.05 19.05 13.06
N VAL A 3 -12.26 18.43 12.19
CA VAL A 3 -11.09 17.65 12.61
C VAL A 3 -10.01 18.65 13.01
N ASP A 4 -9.54 18.55 14.25
CA ASP A 4 -8.52 19.47 14.77
C ASP A 4 -7.21 19.37 13.96
N ALA A 5 -6.50 20.49 13.83
CA ALA A 5 -5.24 20.57 13.08
C ALA A 5 -4.18 19.58 13.58
N TRP A 6 -4.18 19.23 14.87
CA TRP A 6 -3.23 18.27 15.43
C TRP A 6 -3.41 16.86 14.85
N ALA A 7 -4.63 16.47 14.48
CA ALA A 7 -4.90 15.14 13.91
C ALA A 7 -4.31 15.02 12.50
N TRP A 8 -4.33 16.10 11.72
CA TRP A 8 -3.66 16.16 10.42
C TRP A 8 -2.14 16.08 10.55
N VAL A 9 -1.56 16.78 11.52
CA VAL A 9 -0.12 16.69 11.81
C VAL A 9 0.26 15.26 12.22
N ALA A 10 -0.53 14.63 13.09
CA ALA A 10 -0.32 13.26 13.52
C ALA A 10 -0.43 12.26 12.35
N PHE A 11 -1.40 12.44 11.45
CA PHE A 11 -1.57 11.61 10.26
C PHE A 11 -0.40 11.73 9.29
N VAL A 12 0.06 12.95 9.00
CA VAL A 12 1.23 13.17 8.14
C VAL A 12 2.48 12.56 8.79
N ALA A 13 2.67 12.75 10.10
CA ALA A 13 3.78 12.14 10.83
C ALA A 13 3.73 10.61 10.75
N LEU A 14 2.55 10.01 10.91
CA LEU A 14 2.34 8.57 10.76
C LEU A 14 2.75 8.10 9.35
N ILE A 15 2.30 8.77 8.29
CA ILE A 15 2.68 8.43 6.90
C ILE A 15 4.19 8.51 6.71
N LEU A 16 4.83 9.59 7.18
CA LEU A 16 6.28 9.77 7.04
C LEU A 16 7.06 8.68 7.78
N ILE A 17 6.61 8.27 8.97
CA ILE A 17 7.22 7.16 9.71
C ILE A 17 7.07 5.85 8.93
N LEU A 18 5.87 5.55 8.42
CA LEU A 18 5.64 4.33 7.63
C LEU A 18 6.45 4.31 6.35
N LEU A 19 6.56 5.45 5.66
CA LEU A 19 7.38 5.59 4.45
C LEU A 19 8.88 5.43 4.75
N ALA A 20 9.35 6.02 5.85
CA ALA A 20 10.73 5.86 6.28
C ALA A 20 11.01 4.39 6.64
N LEU A 21 10.10 3.73 7.35
CA LEU A 21 10.23 2.31 7.68
C LEU A 21 10.30 1.47 6.40
N ASP A 22 9.42 1.71 5.43
CA ASP A 22 9.42 0.99 4.15
C ASP A 22 10.71 1.16 3.35
N LEU A 23 11.20 2.40 3.26
CA LEU A 23 12.42 2.70 2.49
C LEU A 23 13.70 2.22 3.18
N PHE A 24 13.82 2.42 4.50
CA PHE A 24 15.07 2.16 5.22
C PHE A 24 15.18 0.73 5.76
N VAL A 25 14.06 0.07 6.07
CA VAL A 25 14.08 -1.26 6.71
C VAL A 25 13.82 -2.36 5.69
N PHE A 26 12.88 -2.19 4.76
CA PHE A 26 12.45 -3.29 3.88
C PHE A 26 13.18 -3.34 2.53
N HIS A 27 13.63 -2.21 1.98
CA HIS A 27 14.35 -2.18 0.68
C HIS A 27 15.87 -2.27 0.79
N ARG A 28 16.40 -2.71 1.94
CA ARG A 28 17.84 -2.66 2.21
C ARG A 28 18.67 -3.71 1.47
N GLU A 29 18.08 -4.83 1.04
CA GLU A 29 18.80 -5.87 0.29
C GLU A 29 18.01 -6.38 -0.91
N ALA A 30 18.67 -6.45 -2.07
CA ALA A 30 18.11 -6.96 -3.32
C ALA A 30 18.04 -8.50 -3.31
N HIS A 31 17.22 -9.05 -2.41
CA HIS A 31 16.88 -10.47 -2.39
C HIS A 31 15.67 -10.74 -3.30
N GLU A 32 15.64 -11.88 -3.97
CA GLU A 32 14.44 -12.33 -4.68
C GLU A 32 13.32 -12.57 -3.65
N VAL A 33 12.38 -11.62 -3.55
CA VAL A 33 11.25 -11.71 -2.62
C VAL A 33 10.46 -12.98 -2.94
N SER A 34 10.43 -13.91 -1.99
CA SER A 34 9.67 -15.15 -2.14
C SER A 34 8.17 -14.84 -2.18
N PHE A 35 7.39 -15.65 -2.91
CA PHE A 35 5.93 -15.49 -2.97
C PHE A 35 5.28 -15.43 -1.57
N ARG A 36 5.82 -16.19 -0.60
CA ARG A 36 5.35 -16.17 0.80
C ARG A 36 5.64 -14.84 1.49
N GLU A 37 6.82 -14.28 1.27
CA GLU A 37 7.20 -12.98 1.84
C GLU A 37 6.36 -11.87 1.23
N ALA A 38 6.21 -11.85 -0.10
CA ALA A 38 5.37 -10.88 -0.80
C ALA A 38 3.92 -10.89 -0.30
N THR A 39 3.36 -12.09 -0.06
CA THR A 39 1.99 -12.22 0.47
C THR A 39 1.88 -11.71 1.90
N LEU A 40 2.86 -12.00 2.75
CA LEU A 40 2.90 -11.51 4.14
C LEU A 40 3.04 -9.99 4.19
N PHE A 41 3.94 -9.41 3.39
CA PHE A 41 4.11 -7.96 3.29
C PHE A 41 2.84 -7.26 2.79
N SER A 42 2.24 -7.80 1.73
CA SER A 42 0.97 -7.29 1.22
C SER A 42 -0.13 -7.35 2.28
N GLY A 43 -0.26 -8.48 2.99
CA GLY A 43 -1.20 -8.64 4.08
C GLY A 43 -0.97 -7.66 5.23
N PHE A 44 0.28 -7.41 5.62
CA PHE A 44 0.64 -6.45 6.66
C PHE A 44 0.18 -5.03 6.30
N TRP A 45 0.50 -4.55 5.10
CA TRP A 45 0.11 -3.22 4.65
C TRP A 45 -1.41 -3.08 4.50
N ILE A 46 -2.09 -4.15 4.06
CA ILE A 46 -3.56 -4.16 3.99
C ILE A 46 -4.16 -4.07 5.39
N ALA A 47 -3.67 -4.87 6.33
CA ALA A 47 -4.14 -4.86 7.71
C ALA A 47 -3.93 -3.50 8.37
N LEU A 48 -2.78 -2.84 8.11
CA LEU A 48 -2.49 -1.52 8.64
C LEU A 48 -3.46 -0.45 8.12
N GLY A 49 -3.76 -0.46 6.81
CA GLY A 49 -4.75 0.45 6.21
C GLY A 49 -6.16 0.23 6.76
N LEU A 50 -6.57 -1.03 6.88
CA LEU A 50 -7.87 -1.38 7.47
C LEU A 50 -7.95 -1.01 8.96
N ALA A 51 -6.88 -1.19 9.72
CA ALA A 51 -6.81 -0.79 11.12
C ALA A 51 -6.98 0.74 11.28
N PHE A 52 -6.31 1.52 10.42
CA PHE A 52 -6.49 2.97 10.40
C PHE A 52 -7.93 3.36 10.03
N GLY A 53 -8.53 2.71 9.03
CA GLY A 53 -9.94 2.90 8.70
C GLY A 53 -10.89 2.57 9.86
N GLY A 54 -10.58 1.53 10.64
CA GLY A 54 -11.28 1.21 11.88
C GLY A 54 -11.17 2.31 12.93
N VAL A 55 -9.99 2.91 13.10
CA VAL A 55 -9.79 4.08 13.98
C VAL A 55 -10.64 5.25 13.52
N VAL A 56 -10.67 5.57 12.22
CA VAL A 56 -11.51 6.64 11.67
C VAL A 56 -13.00 6.36 11.90
N PHE A 57 -13.43 5.11 11.67
CA PHE A 57 -14.81 4.69 11.88
C PHE A 57 -15.27 4.87 13.32
N LEU A 58 -14.42 4.48 14.30
CA LEU A 58 -14.74 4.58 15.72
C LEU A 58 -14.64 6.01 16.26
N TRP A 59 -13.72 6.83 15.74
CA TRP A 59 -13.44 8.14 16.30
C TRP A 59 -14.20 9.29 15.64
N ILE A 60 -14.25 9.31 14.30
CA ILE A 60 -14.92 10.37 13.52
C ILE A 60 -16.36 9.96 13.18
N GLY A 61 -16.59 8.66 13.05
CA GLY A 61 -17.92 8.06 12.90
C GLY A 61 -18.07 7.23 11.62
N PRO A 62 -19.24 6.58 11.46
CA PRO A 62 -19.47 5.58 10.43
C PRO A 62 -19.45 6.13 9.00
N VAL A 63 -19.87 7.39 8.80
CA VAL A 63 -19.86 8.04 7.48
C VAL A 63 -18.43 8.23 6.98
N ALA A 64 -17.58 8.90 7.78
CA ALA A 64 -16.18 9.13 7.43
C ALA A 64 -15.38 7.83 7.32
N GLY A 65 -15.65 6.85 8.19
CA GLY A 65 -15.04 5.51 8.08
C GLY A 65 -15.45 4.79 6.79
N GLY A 66 -16.71 4.93 6.38
CA GLY A 66 -17.20 4.41 5.10
C GLY A 66 -16.55 5.07 3.89
N GLU A 67 -16.41 6.41 3.90
CA GLU A 67 -15.71 7.17 2.85
C GLU A 67 -14.23 6.78 2.75
N TYR A 68 -13.54 6.64 3.88
CA TYR A 68 -12.17 6.15 3.92
C TYR A 68 -12.07 4.75 3.30
N LEU A 69 -12.93 3.82 3.72
CA LEU A 69 -12.89 2.44 3.25
C LEU A 69 -13.20 2.36 1.74
N ALA A 70 -14.18 3.13 1.26
CA ALA A 70 -14.51 3.21 -0.15
C ALA A 70 -13.31 3.72 -0.97
N GLY A 71 -12.69 4.83 -0.54
CA GLY A 71 -11.48 5.35 -1.17
C GLY A 71 -10.33 4.33 -1.15
N TYR A 72 -10.08 3.71 0.01
CA TYR A 72 -9.05 2.69 0.17
C TYR A 72 -9.25 1.51 -0.78
N LEU A 73 -10.48 1.00 -0.93
CA LEU A 73 -10.79 -0.11 -1.83
C LEU A 73 -10.63 0.28 -3.30
N ILE A 74 -11.05 1.49 -3.68
CA ILE A 74 -10.87 2.01 -5.04
C ILE A 74 -9.38 2.09 -5.38
N GLU A 75 -8.58 2.72 -4.53
CA GLU A 75 -7.13 2.85 -4.73
C GLU A 75 -6.43 1.49 -4.76
N LYS A 76 -6.82 0.55 -3.88
CA LYS A 76 -6.28 -0.82 -3.91
C LYS A 76 -6.66 -1.57 -5.16
N SER A 77 -7.90 -1.42 -5.66
CA SER A 77 -8.31 -2.01 -6.93
C SER A 77 -7.47 -1.49 -8.09
N LEU A 78 -7.22 -0.18 -8.16
CA LEU A 78 -6.38 0.43 -9.20
C LEU A 78 -4.93 -0.07 -9.13
N SER A 79 -4.38 -0.22 -7.92
CA SER A 79 -3.04 -0.78 -7.73
C SER A 79 -2.94 -2.24 -8.22
N VAL A 80 -3.97 -3.06 -7.98
CA VAL A 80 -4.00 -4.47 -8.42
C VAL A 80 -4.13 -4.57 -9.94
N ASP A 81 -4.99 -3.75 -10.54
CA ASP A 81 -5.17 -3.68 -11.99
C ASP A 81 -3.84 -3.36 -12.71
N ASN A 82 -3.10 -2.37 -12.18
CA ASN A 82 -1.78 -2.00 -12.69
C ASN A 82 -0.77 -3.16 -12.65
N VAL A 83 -0.68 -3.88 -11.52
CA VAL A 83 0.26 -5.03 -11.39
C VAL A 83 -0.14 -6.19 -12.32
N PHE A 84 -1.45 -6.42 -12.48
CA PHE A 84 -1.97 -7.46 -13.37
C PHE A 84 -1.62 -7.15 -14.84
N LEU A 85 -1.91 -5.92 -15.29
CA LEU A 85 -1.59 -5.46 -16.64
C LEU A 85 -0.09 -5.61 -16.95
N LEU A 86 0.78 -5.16 -16.04
CA LEU A 86 2.23 -5.27 -16.21
C LEU A 86 2.71 -6.72 -16.28
N THR A 87 2.15 -7.58 -15.43
CA THR A 87 2.50 -9.02 -15.42
C THR A 87 2.07 -9.69 -16.73
N LEU A 88 0.88 -9.37 -17.24
CA LEU A 88 0.39 -9.87 -18.52
C LEU A 88 1.29 -9.40 -19.67
N LEU A 89 1.67 -8.13 -19.68
CA LEU A 89 2.55 -7.54 -20.69
C LEU A 89 3.93 -8.22 -20.70
N PHE A 90 4.57 -8.37 -19.53
CA PHE A 90 5.87 -9.05 -19.43
C PHE A 90 5.80 -10.53 -19.85
N THR A 91 4.68 -11.20 -19.56
CA THR A 91 4.47 -12.59 -19.96
C THR A 91 4.26 -12.71 -21.47
N TYR A 92 3.46 -11.81 -22.07
CA TYR A 92 3.22 -11.76 -23.50
C TYR A 92 4.52 -11.56 -24.31
N PHE A 93 5.40 -10.66 -23.85
CA PHE A 93 6.70 -10.43 -24.48
C PHE A 93 7.80 -11.41 -24.02
N ALA A 94 7.45 -12.43 -23.23
CA ALA A 94 8.37 -13.43 -22.69
C ALA A 94 9.62 -12.82 -22.02
N ILE A 95 9.47 -11.66 -21.35
CA ILE A 95 10.59 -10.95 -20.71
C ILE A 95 11.07 -11.79 -19.52
N PRO A 96 12.32 -12.29 -19.54
CA PRO A 96 12.85 -13.09 -18.44
C PRO A 96 12.80 -12.30 -17.13
N PRO A 97 12.51 -12.94 -15.98
CA PRO A 97 12.35 -12.27 -14.68
C PRO A 97 13.50 -11.32 -14.33
N LYS A 98 14.73 -11.70 -14.71
CA LYS A 98 15.97 -10.94 -14.51
C LYS A 98 15.99 -9.56 -15.19
N TYR A 99 15.18 -9.34 -16.22
CA TYR A 99 15.09 -8.07 -16.95
C TYR A 99 13.84 -7.26 -16.62
N LYS A 100 12.90 -7.78 -15.81
CA LYS A 100 11.66 -7.06 -15.43
C LYS A 100 11.96 -5.72 -14.75
N HIS A 101 12.94 -5.68 -13.84
CA HIS A 101 13.39 -4.42 -13.21
C HIS A 101 14.00 -3.43 -14.21
N ARG A 102 14.66 -3.91 -15.26
CA ARG A 102 15.35 -3.05 -16.25
C ARG A 102 14.42 -2.55 -17.36
N ALA A 103 13.21 -3.10 -17.47
CA ALA A 103 12.17 -2.64 -18.40
C ALA A 103 11.22 -1.61 -17.74
N LEU A 104 11.25 -1.50 -16.41
CA LEU A 104 10.46 -0.56 -15.61
C LEU A 104 11.20 0.76 -15.32
N PHE A 105 12.48 0.87 -15.67
CA PHE A 105 13.32 2.07 -15.55
C PHE A 105 13.95 2.44 -16.88
#